data_AF-A0A377V6W8-F1
#
_entry.id   AF-A0A377V6W8-F1
#
_cell.length_a   1.000
_cell.length_b   1.000
_cell.length_c   1.000
_cell.angle_alpha   90.00
_cell.angle_beta   90.00
_cell.angle_gamma   90.00
#
_symmetry.space_group_name_H-M   'P 1'
#
loop_
_entity.id
_entity.type
_entity.pdbx_description
1 polymer ?
#
loop_
_entity_poly.entity_id
_entity_poly.type
_entity_poly.pdbx_seq_one_letter_code
_entity_poly.pdbx_strand_id
1 'polypeptide(L)'
;MRYGRVKIEDQIGEILGAKVVILLVGERPGLGQSESLSCYAVYSPRVATTVEADRTCISNIHQGGTPPVEAAAVIVDLAKRMLEQKASGINMSR
;
A
#
# COMPACT_ATOMS: atom_id res chain seq x y z
N MET A 1 -13.31 3.43 -0.67
CA MET A 1 -13.45 4.41 -1.77
C MET A 1 -13.97 3.71 -3.02
N ARG A 2 -15.09 4.15 -3.60
CA ARG A 2 -15.59 3.61 -4.88
C ARG A 2 -14.87 4.32 -6.05
N TYR A 3 -14.54 3.58 -7.11
CA TYR A 3 -13.77 4.09 -8.27
C TYR A 3 -12.37 4.62 -7.96
N GLY A 4 -11.78 4.15 -6.85
CA GLY A 4 -10.45 4.59 -6.40
C GLY A 4 -9.32 4.17 -7.35
N ARG A 5 -8.31 5.03 -7.43
CA ARG A 5 -6.97 4.73 -7.95
C ARG A 5 -5.95 4.98 -6.85
N VAL A 6 -4.78 4.36 -6.93
CA VAL A 6 -3.77 4.37 -5.86
C VAL A 6 -3.49 5.78 -5.31
N LYS A 7 -3.27 6.77 -6.19
CA LYS A 7 -2.99 8.16 -5.79
C LYS A 7 -4.07 8.86 -4.96
N ILE A 8 -5.29 8.31 -4.84
CA ILE A 8 -6.29 8.85 -3.91
C ILE A 8 -5.82 8.79 -2.46
N GLU A 9 -4.91 7.87 -2.13
CA GLU A 9 -4.37 7.71 -0.78
C GLU A 9 -3.55 8.92 -0.32
N ASP A 10 -2.96 9.70 -1.26
CA ASP A 10 -2.22 10.91 -0.92
C ASP A 10 -3.15 11.97 -0.33
N GLN A 11 -4.29 12.18 -1.01
CA GLN A 11 -5.31 13.13 -0.56
C GLN A 11 -5.94 12.67 0.76
N ILE A 12 -6.16 11.36 0.92
CA ILE A 12 -6.66 10.79 2.19
C ILE A 12 -5.66 11.06 3.33
N GLY A 13 -4.38 10.79 3.11
CA GLY A 13 -3.34 11.00 4.11
C GLY A 13 -3.18 12.46 4.49
N GLU A 14 -3.24 13.36 3.52
CA GLU A 14 -3.14 14.80 3.75
C GLU A 14 -4.35 15.37 4.50
N ILE A 15 -5.59 14.98 4.13
CA ILE A 15 -6.82 15.41 4.80
C ILE A 15 -6.87 14.92 6.24
N LEU A 16 -6.47 13.66 6.49
CA LEU A 16 -6.57 13.04 7.82
C LEU A 16 -5.33 13.28 8.69
N GLY A 17 -4.25 13.85 8.14
CA GLY A 17 -2.96 13.94 8.82
C GLY A 17 -2.37 12.57 9.18
N ALA A 18 -2.63 11.54 8.36
CA ALA A 18 -2.22 10.17 8.65
C ALA A 18 -0.71 9.99 8.41
N LYS A 19 0.00 9.40 9.38
CA LYS A 19 1.44 9.13 9.27
C LYS A 19 1.77 7.99 8.32
N VAL A 20 0.92 6.98 8.23
CA VAL A 20 1.02 5.88 7.26
C VAL A 20 -0.37 5.66 6.70
N VAL A 21 -0.47 5.62 5.37
CA VAL A 21 -1.70 5.24 4.67
C VAL A 21 -1.45 3.89 4.01
N ILE A 22 -2.41 2.98 4.18
CA ILE A 22 -2.41 1.66 3.56
C ILE A 22 -3.68 1.55 2.73
N LEU A 23 -3.53 1.29 1.44
CA LEU A 23 -4.62 1.07 0.50
C LEU A 23 -4.58 -0.36 -0.01
N LEU A 24 -5.61 -1.13 0.35
CA LEU A 24 -5.91 -2.41 -0.28
C LEU A 24 -6.79 -2.16 -1.50
N VAL A 25 -6.32 -2.55 -2.68
CA VAL A 25 -6.98 -2.29 -3.96
C VAL A 25 -6.92 -3.51 -4.86
N GLY A 26 -8.06 -3.83 -5.49
CA GLY A 26 -8.14 -4.93 -6.45
C GLY A 26 -7.30 -4.65 -7.70
N GLU A 27 -6.60 -5.66 -8.18
CA GLU A 27 -5.78 -5.58 -9.37
C GLU A 27 -6.61 -5.70 -10.66
N ARG A 28 -5.96 -5.50 -11.81
CA ARG A 28 -6.59 -5.83 -13.10
C ARG A 28 -6.84 -7.35 -13.16
N PRO A 29 -8.04 -7.81 -13.53
CA PRO A 29 -8.31 -9.24 -13.66
C PRO A 29 -7.36 -9.90 -14.68
N GLY A 30 -6.82 -11.05 -14.29
CA GLY A 30 -6.06 -11.93 -15.16
C GLY A 30 -6.97 -12.83 -16.00
N LEU A 31 -6.37 -13.65 -16.87
CA LEU A 31 -7.12 -14.53 -17.78
C LEU A 31 -7.99 -15.58 -17.07
N GLY A 32 -7.51 -16.12 -15.94
CA GLY A 32 -8.18 -17.21 -15.21
C GLY A 32 -8.53 -16.89 -13.76
N GLN A 33 -8.30 -15.66 -13.30
CA GLN A 33 -8.39 -15.30 -11.89
C GLN A 33 -8.65 -13.79 -11.74
N SER A 34 -9.51 -13.43 -10.79
CA SER A 34 -9.96 -12.04 -10.54
C SER A 34 -9.95 -11.64 -9.06
N GLU A 35 -9.36 -12.48 -8.21
CA GLU A 35 -9.30 -12.28 -6.75
C GLU A 35 -8.00 -11.60 -6.29
N SER A 36 -7.05 -11.31 -7.19
CA SER A 36 -5.77 -10.71 -6.81
C SER A 36 -5.95 -9.30 -6.23
N LEU A 37 -5.35 -9.11 -5.06
CA LEU A 37 -5.33 -7.84 -4.31
C LEU A 37 -3.90 -7.33 -4.17
N SER A 38 -3.73 -6.01 -4.26
CA SER A 38 -2.48 -5.32 -3.92
C SER A 38 -2.66 -4.40 -2.73
N CYS A 39 -1.60 -4.27 -1.95
CA CYS A 39 -1.40 -3.26 -0.91
C CYS A 39 -0.42 -2.21 -1.42
N TYR A 40 -0.84 -0.95 -1.45
CA TYR A 40 0.03 0.21 -1.58
C TYR A 40 0.11 0.91 -0.23
N ALA A 41 1.31 1.25 0.20
CA ALA A 41 1.53 1.92 1.47
C ALA A 41 2.53 3.07 1.34
N VAL A 42 2.24 4.19 2.00
CA VAL A 42 3.06 5.39 1.95
C VAL A 42 3.12 6.08 3.31
N TYR A 43 4.30 6.57 3.68
CA TYR A 43 4.54 7.34 4.90
C TYR A 43 4.30 8.84 4.64
N SER A 44 3.39 9.44 5.39
CA SER A 44 3.06 10.87 5.41
C SER A 44 2.92 11.51 4.02
N PRO A 45 2.03 10.99 3.16
CA PRO A 45 1.95 11.44 1.77
C PRO A 45 1.46 12.88 1.64
N ARG A 46 1.84 13.53 0.54
CA ARG A 46 1.30 14.81 0.09
C ARG A 46 1.04 14.79 -1.39
N VAL A 47 -0.11 15.33 -1.81
CA VAL A 47 -0.52 15.34 -3.22
C VAL A 47 0.51 16.05 -4.11
N ALA A 48 1.19 17.08 -3.58
CA ALA A 48 2.13 17.89 -4.34
C ALA A 48 3.52 17.26 -4.54
N THR A 49 3.97 16.36 -3.64
CA THR A 49 5.38 15.93 -3.60
C THR A 49 5.58 14.43 -3.63
N THR A 50 4.60 13.63 -3.22
CA THR A 50 4.73 12.17 -3.21
C THR A 50 4.77 11.62 -4.64
N VAL A 51 5.82 10.85 -4.95
CA VAL A 51 5.96 10.13 -6.21
C VAL A 51 5.62 8.65 -6.05
N GLU A 52 5.44 7.93 -7.16
CA GLU A 52 5.07 6.50 -7.10
C GLU A 52 6.13 5.66 -6.37
N ALA A 53 7.42 5.99 -6.54
CA ALA A 53 8.53 5.29 -5.91
C ALA A 53 8.57 5.43 -4.38
N ASP A 54 7.85 6.40 -3.80
CA ASP A 54 7.74 6.55 -2.35
C ASP A 54 6.81 5.49 -1.72
N ARG A 55 6.09 4.71 -2.53
CA ARG A 55 5.18 3.67 -2.07
C ARG A 55 5.89 2.33 -1.95
N THR A 56 5.56 1.58 -0.90
CA THR A 56 5.85 0.15 -0.84
C THR A 56 4.64 -0.61 -1.40
N CYS A 57 4.89 -1.52 -2.33
CA CYS A 57 3.87 -2.37 -2.95
C CYS A 57 4.03 -3.83 -2.49
N ILE A 58 2.93 -4.45 -2.07
CA ILE A 58 2.81 -5.90 -1.89
C ILE A 58 1.66 -6.36 -2.79
N SER A 59 1.95 -7.10 -3.85
CA SER A 59 0.96 -7.57 -4.83
C SER A 59 0.64 -9.06 -4.67
N ASN A 60 -0.29 -9.56 -5.49
CA ASN A 60 -0.60 -10.99 -5.57
C ASN A 60 -1.06 -11.58 -4.23
N ILE A 61 -1.85 -10.81 -3.48
CA ILE A 61 -2.50 -11.29 -2.25
C ILE A 61 -3.78 -12.02 -2.65
N HIS A 62 -3.75 -13.35 -2.60
CA HIS A 62 -4.88 -14.26 -2.83
C HIS A 62 -4.47 -15.70 -2.47
N GLN A 63 -5.39 -16.68 -2.59
CA GLN A 63 -5.14 -18.07 -2.16
C GLN A 63 -4.00 -18.77 -2.93
N GLY A 64 -3.79 -18.42 -4.20
CA GLY A 64 -2.70 -18.94 -5.03
C GLY A 64 -1.43 -18.09 -5.03
N GLY A 65 -1.41 -16.99 -4.27
CA GLY A 65 -0.28 -16.08 -4.12
C GLY A 65 0.16 -16.02 -2.65
N THR A 66 0.34 -14.82 -2.11
CA THR A 66 0.52 -14.69 -0.65
C THR A 66 -0.84 -14.84 0.04
N PRO A 67 -1.03 -15.82 0.94
CA PRO A 67 -2.32 -16.01 1.62
C PRO A 67 -2.74 -14.75 2.40
N PRO A 68 -4.02 -14.36 2.37
CA PRO A 68 -4.46 -13.11 3.01
C PRO A 68 -4.12 -12.98 4.50
N VAL A 69 -4.14 -14.09 5.25
CA VAL A 69 -3.79 -14.10 6.68
C VAL A 69 -2.31 -13.76 6.88
N GLU A 70 -1.42 -14.34 6.07
CA GLU A 70 0.02 -14.07 6.12
C GLU A 70 0.35 -12.66 5.61
N ALA A 71 -0.29 -12.24 4.51
CA ALA A 71 -0.14 -10.89 3.97
C ALA A 71 -0.51 -9.82 5.01
N ALA A 72 -1.55 -10.04 5.82
CA ALA A 72 -1.91 -9.13 6.90
C ALA A 72 -0.77 -8.97 7.92
N ALA A 73 -0.10 -10.05 8.30
CA ALA A 73 1.05 -9.99 9.21
C ALA A 73 2.22 -9.22 8.59
N VAL A 74 2.51 -9.45 7.30
CA VAL A 74 3.55 -8.73 6.55
C VAL A 74 3.26 -7.23 6.49
N ILE A 75 1.99 -6.84 6.24
CA ILE A 75 1.57 -5.44 6.18
C ILE A 75 1.70 -4.76 7.56
N VAL A 76 1.36 -5.46 8.64
CA VAL A 76 1.54 -4.93 10.01
C VAL A 76 3.01 -4.68 10.32
N ASP A 77 3.90 -5.60 9.95
CA ASP A 77 5.34 -5.41 10.12
C ASP A 77 5.88 -4.24 9.29
N LEU A 78 5.45 -4.14 8.02
CA LEU A 78 5.77 -3.02 7.15
C LEU A 78 5.36 -1.68 7.76
N ALA A 79 4.14 -1.58 8.29
CA ALA A 79 3.64 -0.36 8.92
C ALA A 79 4.48 0.07 10.13
N LYS A 80 4.92 -0.89 10.96
CA LYS A 80 5.82 -0.62 12.09
C LYS A 80 7.15 -0.05 11.59
N ARG A 81 7.79 -0.72 10.62
CA ARG A 81 9.06 -0.25 10.04
C ARG A 81 8.95 1.13 9.39
N MET A 82 7.84 1.41 8.70
CA MET A 82 7.59 2.74 8.14
C MET A 82 7.53 3.83 9.22
N LEU A 83 6.87 3.56 10.35
CA LEU A 83 6.76 4.50 11.47
C LEU A 83 8.11 4.70 12.18
N GLU A 84 8.89 3.63 12.34
CA GLU A 84 10.21 3.66 12.97
C GLU A 84 11.22 4.44 12.13
N GLN A 85 11.30 4.14 10.83
CA GLN A 85 12.25 4.77 9.91
C GLN A 85 11.77 6.14 9.40
N LYS A 86 10.47 6.44 9.55
CA LYS A 86 9.80 7.61 8.98
C LYS A 86 9.98 7.69 7.45
N ALA A 87 9.91 6.54 6.79
CA ALA A 87 10.16 6.38 5.37
C ALA A 87 9.28 5.27 4.79
N SER A 88 9.07 5.31 3.48
CA SER A 88 8.35 4.28 2.70
C SER A 88 8.98 4.11 1.31
N GLY A 89 8.60 3.04 0.62
CA GLY A 89 9.07 2.76 -0.74
C GLY A 89 10.58 2.61 -0.83
N ILE A 90 11.18 3.25 -1.84
CA ILE A 90 12.63 3.19 -2.08
C ILE A 90 13.48 3.82 -0.97
N ASN A 91 12.87 4.60 -0.08
CA ASN A 91 13.56 5.30 1.00
C ASN A 91 13.71 4.44 2.27
N MET A 92 13.17 3.21 2.29
CA MET A 92 13.31 2.29 3.43
C MET A 92 14.63 1.54 3.39
N SER A 93 15.28 1.39 4.54
CA SER A 93 16.40 0.46 4.70
C SER A 93 15.87 -0.97 4.84
N ARG A 94 16.68 -1.93 4.37
CA ARG A 94 16.44 -3.37 4.55
C ARG A 94 16.49 -3.75 6.02
#